data_AF-A0A9D6QQ78-F1
#
_entry.id   AF-A0A9D6QQ78-F1
#
_cell.length_a   1.000
_cell.length_b   1.000
_cell.length_c   1.000
_cell.angle_alpha   90.00
_cell.angle_beta   90.00
_cell.angle_gamma   90.00
#
_symmetry.space_group_name_H-M   'P 1'
#
loop_
_entity.id
_entity.type
_entity.pdbx_description
1 polymer ?
#
loop_
_entity_poly.entity_id
_entity_poly.type
_entity_poly.pdbx_seq_one_letter_code
_entity_poly.pdbx_strand_id
1 'polypeptide(L)'
;PAPLLRQHRLYQADWLMRFYGFSISELVFDDHGHLPMALDPKMAWAMGHPEFFPLEIMRADYEKLLRVPGIGPISAKRIAELRRSAIIADPRQLTRLGVVLKRAAPYLLLHGRPLTPAPLRIKPVQLDLWSPQSDFTRKPD
;
A
#
# COMPACT_ATOMS: atom_id res chain seq x y z
N PRO A 1 31.18 -0.61 -4.52
CA PRO A 1 30.03 0.35 -4.49
C PRO A 1 28.69 -0.37 -4.27
N ALA A 2 27.97 -0.05 -3.19
CA ALA A 2 26.58 -0.50 -3.07
C ALA A 2 25.78 0.12 -4.23
N PRO A 3 25.00 -0.66 -5.00
CA PRO A 3 24.26 -0.13 -6.15
C PRO A 3 23.36 1.03 -5.71
N LEU A 4 23.24 2.08 -6.53
CA LEU A 4 22.39 3.26 -6.26
C LEU A 4 20.96 2.87 -5.83
N LEU A 5 20.47 1.75 -6.37
CA LEU A 5 19.19 1.13 -6.03
C LEU A 5 19.10 0.70 -4.55
N ARG A 6 20.18 0.18 -3.96
CA ARG A 6 20.22 -0.22 -2.53
C ARG A 6 20.08 0.99 -1.61
N GLN A 7 20.76 2.09 -1.93
CA GLN A 7 20.66 3.34 -1.16
C GLN A 7 19.25 3.93 -1.22
N HIS A 8 18.66 3.96 -2.42
CA HIS A 8 17.28 4.43 -2.60
C HIS A 8 16.27 3.61 -1.79
N ARG A 9 16.45 2.29 -1.68
CA ARG A 9 15.56 1.42 -0.91
C ARG A 9 15.71 1.62 0.60
N LEU A 10 16.94 1.77 1.10
CA LEU A 10 17.16 2.11 2.51
C LEU A 10 16.48 3.44 2.88
N TYR A 11 16.56 4.44 1.99
CA TYR A 11 15.85 5.70 2.19
C TYR A 11 14.32 5.52 2.21
N GLN A 12 13.77 4.67 1.36
CA GLN A 12 12.33 4.36 1.39
C GLN A 12 11.90 3.65 2.68
N ALA A 13 12.68 2.68 3.17
CA ALA A 13 12.41 2.03 4.44
C ALA A 13 12.48 3.02 5.61
N ASP A 14 13.53 3.86 5.65
CA ASP A 14 13.65 4.94 6.63
C ASP A 14 12.46 5.90 6.57
N TRP A 15 11.99 6.27 5.37
CA TRP A 15 10.81 7.10 5.19
C TRP A 15 9.56 6.43 5.80
N LEU A 16 9.34 5.14 5.52
CA LEU A 16 8.21 4.41 6.08
C LEU A 16 8.28 4.35 7.61
N MET A 17 9.46 4.13 8.17
CA MET A 17 9.63 4.11 9.62
C MET A 17 9.32 5.49 10.23
N ARG A 18 9.94 6.56 9.69
CA ARG A 18 9.82 7.91 10.26
C ARG A 18 8.45 8.54 10.08
N PHE A 19 7.86 8.42 8.89
CA PHE A 19 6.67 9.18 8.52
C PHE A 19 5.41 8.33 8.48
N TYR A 20 5.54 7.01 8.38
CA TYR A 20 4.41 6.09 8.39
C TYR A 20 4.37 5.25 9.67
N GLY A 21 5.39 5.28 10.54
CA GLY A 21 5.40 4.50 11.77
C GLY A 21 5.50 3.00 11.53
N PHE A 22 6.14 2.57 10.45
CA PHE A 22 6.46 1.15 10.24
C PHE A 22 7.52 0.68 11.23
N SER A 23 7.33 -0.50 11.78
CA SER A 23 8.38 -1.25 12.48
C SER A 23 9.25 -2.01 11.47
N ILE A 24 10.47 -2.40 11.89
CA ILE A 24 11.35 -3.25 11.06
C ILE A 24 10.66 -4.59 10.73
N SER A 25 9.88 -5.15 11.66
CA SER A 25 9.11 -6.38 11.45
C SER A 25 7.99 -6.25 10.42
N GLU A 26 7.54 -5.03 10.12
CA GLU A 26 6.56 -4.78 9.06
C GLU A 26 7.23 -4.55 7.69
N LEU A 27 8.57 -4.49 7.60
CA LEU A 27 9.23 -4.37 6.31
C LEU A 27 9.32 -5.74 5.65
N VAL A 28 8.89 -5.81 4.39
CA VAL A 28 9.02 -7.03 3.57
C VAL A 28 10.44 -7.10 3.03
N PHE A 29 11.15 -8.18 3.32
CA PHE A 29 12.47 -8.50 2.80
C PHE A 29 12.41 -9.74 1.90
N ASP A 30 13.29 -9.84 0.92
CA ASP A 30 13.51 -11.06 0.13
C ASP A 30 14.33 -12.10 0.94
N ASP A 31 14.50 -13.29 0.37
CA ASP A 31 15.25 -14.40 0.97
C ASP A 31 16.73 -14.06 1.27
N HIS A 32 17.23 -12.95 0.73
CA HIS A 32 18.57 -12.43 0.96
C HIS A 32 18.60 -11.21 1.91
N GLY A 33 17.46 -10.85 2.52
CA GLY A 33 17.34 -9.73 3.45
C GLY A 33 17.31 -8.36 2.77
N HIS A 34 16.95 -8.28 1.49
CA HIS A 34 16.85 -7.02 0.74
C HIS A 34 15.40 -6.57 0.54
N LEU A 35 15.20 -5.25 0.42
CA LEU A 35 13.90 -4.67 0.14
C LEU A 35 13.51 -4.90 -1.34
N PRO A 36 12.26 -5.29 -1.66
CA PRO A 36 11.79 -5.53 -3.02
C PRO A 36 12.02 -4.34 -3.96
N MET A 37 12.65 -4.57 -5.11
CA MET A 37 13.04 -3.50 -6.06
C MET A 37 12.00 -3.16 -7.12
N ALA A 38 11.03 -4.02 -7.40
CA ALA A 38 10.00 -3.79 -8.43
C ALA A 38 8.71 -3.17 -7.89
N LEU A 39 8.53 -3.19 -6.56
CA LEU A 39 7.26 -2.94 -5.91
C LEU A 39 7.38 -1.80 -4.90
N ASP A 40 6.30 -1.02 -4.77
CA ASP A 40 6.19 -0.02 -3.70
C ASP A 40 6.12 -0.75 -2.35
N PRO A 41 6.94 -0.36 -1.35
CA PRO A 41 7.01 -1.08 -0.08
C PRO A 41 5.68 -1.24 0.66
N LYS A 42 4.76 -0.25 0.59
CA LYS A 42 3.42 -0.39 1.17
C LYS A 42 2.54 -1.34 0.37
N MET A 43 2.70 -1.39 -0.95
CA MET A 43 1.99 -2.34 -1.79
C MET A 43 2.48 -3.77 -1.54
N ALA A 44 3.79 -3.95 -1.33
CA ALA A 44 4.38 -5.22 -0.89
C ALA A 44 3.81 -5.67 0.46
N TRP A 45 3.83 -4.77 1.44
CA TRP A 45 3.25 -5.04 2.75
C TRP A 45 1.79 -5.42 2.67
N ALA A 46 0.99 -4.66 1.91
CA ALA A 46 -0.44 -4.89 1.80
C ALA A 46 -0.80 -6.22 1.12
N MET A 47 0.02 -6.69 0.18
CA MET A 47 -0.15 -8.01 -0.43
C MET A 47 0.27 -9.15 0.49
N GLY A 48 1.23 -8.91 1.40
CA GLY A 48 1.65 -9.88 2.42
C GLY A 48 0.70 -9.99 3.61
N HIS A 49 -0.18 -9.01 3.81
CA HIS A 49 -1.13 -8.95 4.93
C HIS A 49 -2.58 -8.80 4.44
N PRO A 50 -3.12 -9.76 3.65
CA PRO A 50 -4.48 -9.70 3.15
C PRO A 50 -5.53 -9.67 4.28
N GLU A 51 -5.22 -10.25 5.45
CA GLU A 51 -6.06 -10.24 6.66
C GLU A 51 -6.28 -8.83 7.23
N PHE A 52 -5.43 -7.87 6.86
CA PHE A 52 -5.62 -6.47 7.23
C PHE A 52 -6.73 -5.77 6.42
N PHE A 53 -7.19 -6.40 5.34
CA PHE A 53 -8.10 -5.81 4.38
C PHE A 53 -9.39 -6.63 4.21
N PRO A 54 -10.51 -5.99 3.82
CA PRO A 54 -10.64 -4.57 3.52
C PRO A 54 -10.81 -3.72 4.78
N LEU A 55 -10.33 -2.47 4.72
CA LEU A 55 -10.36 -1.54 5.83
C LEU A 55 -11.54 -0.57 5.69
N GLU A 56 -12.39 -0.47 6.71
CA GLU A 56 -13.51 0.49 6.73
C GLU A 56 -13.00 1.92 6.98
N ILE A 57 -13.07 2.77 5.94
CA ILE A 57 -12.52 4.12 5.96
C ILE A 57 -13.32 5.09 6.83
N MET A 58 -14.47 4.75 7.39
CA MET A 58 -15.12 5.63 8.38
C MET A 58 -14.76 5.28 9.82
N ARG A 59 -14.08 4.14 10.06
CA ARG A 59 -13.83 3.61 11.41
C ARG A 59 -12.35 3.38 11.71
N ALA A 60 -11.53 3.20 10.69
CA ALA A 60 -10.13 2.83 10.87
C ALA A 60 -9.28 3.92 11.51
N ASP A 61 -8.46 3.55 12.48
CA ASP A 61 -7.54 4.46 13.17
C ASP A 61 -6.49 5.04 12.22
N TYR A 62 -5.87 6.16 12.61
CA TYR A 62 -4.86 6.86 11.81
C TYR A 62 -3.74 5.94 11.33
N GLU A 63 -3.20 5.12 12.22
CA GLU A 63 -2.12 4.17 11.91
C GLU A 63 -2.54 3.13 10.87
N LYS A 64 -3.78 2.64 10.95
CA LYS A 64 -4.31 1.69 9.97
C LYS A 64 -4.47 2.32 8.59
N LEU A 65 -4.85 3.59 8.53
CA LEU A 65 -4.91 4.31 7.25
C LEU A 65 -3.52 4.44 6.60
N LEU A 66 -2.46 4.57 7.41
CA LEU A 66 -1.09 4.62 6.91
C LEU A 66 -0.63 3.31 6.26
N ARG A 67 -1.32 2.19 6.46
CA ARG A 67 -1.01 0.90 5.84
C ARG A 67 -1.61 0.74 4.45
N VAL A 68 -2.70 1.44 4.17
CA VAL A 68 -3.42 1.37 2.88
C VAL A 68 -2.58 1.99 1.75
N PRO A 69 -2.23 1.25 0.68
CA PRO A 69 -1.56 1.81 -0.49
C PRO A 69 -2.32 3.02 -1.07
N GLY A 70 -1.62 4.12 -1.39
CA GLY A 70 -2.26 5.34 -1.89
C GLY A 70 -2.81 6.30 -0.82
N ILE A 71 -2.69 5.98 0.47
CA ILE A 71 -2.91 6.91 1.59
C ILE A 71 -1.56 7.32 2.19
N GLY A 72 -1.34 8.61 2.41
CA GLY A 72 -0.15 9.18 3.04
C GLY A 72 -0.48 9.86 4.37
N PRO A 73 0.52 10.36 5.12
CA PRO A 73 0.30 10.98 6.43
C PRO A 73 -0.65 12.17 6.39
N ILE A 74 -0.54 12.99 5.35
CA ILE A 74 -1.41 14.16 5.15
C ILE A 74 -2.85 13.72 4.87
N SER A 75 -3.06 12.76 3.96
CA SER A 75 -4.42 12.29 3.64
C SER A 75 -5.03 11.49 4.78
N ALA A 76 -4.26 10.65 5.47
CA ALA A 76 -4.68 9.95 6.69
C ALA A 76 -5.13 10.94 7.78
N LYS A 77 -4.35 12.01 8.01
CA LYS A 77 -4.71 13.06 8.96
C LYS A 77 -6.01 13.76 8.54
N ARG A 78 -6.11 14.21 7.29
CA ARG A 78 -7.33 14.86 6.78
C ARG A 78 -8.57 13.98 6.90
N ILE A 79 -8.45 12.68 6.63
CA ILE A 79 -9.56 11.73 6.81
C ILE A 79 -9.95 11.66 8.30
N ALA A 80 -8.98 11.45 9.19
CA ALA A 80 -9.24 11.38 10.63
C ALA A 80 -9.88 12.67 11.18
N GLU A 81 -9.44 13.83 10.71
CA GLU A 81 -9.99 15.12 11.10
C GLU A 81 -11.43 15.30 10.58
N LEU A 82 -11.67 14.99 9.30
CA LEU A 82 -12.99 15.11 8.67
C LEU A 82 -14.04 14.25 9.38
N ARG A 83 -13.70 13.01 9.76
CA ARG A 83 -14.64 12.08 10.43
C ARG A 83 -15.20 12.61 11.75
N ARG A 84 -14.52 13.56 12.39
CA ARG A 84 -14.99 14.16 13.65
C ARG A 84 -16.21 15.04 13.47
N SER A 85 -16.45 15.55 12.26
CA SER A 85 -17.50 16.53 11.98
C SER A 85 -18.34 16.20 10.74
N ALA A 86 -17.92 15.26 9.90
CA ALA A 86 -18.57 14.95 8.65
C ALA A 86 -18.44 13.48 8.24
N ILE A 87 -19.33 13.07 7.34
CA ILE A 87 -19.35 11.75 6.73
C ILE A 87 -18.84 11.87 5.28
N ILE A 88 -17.98 10.93 4.87
CA ILE A 88 -17.62 10.75 3.46
C ILE A 88 -18.74 9.95 2.81
N ALA A 89 -19.56 10.56 1.96
CA ALA A 89 -20.67 9.89 1.31
C ALA A 89 -20.29 9.34 -0.08
N ASP A 90 -19.31 9.98 -0.74
CA ASP A 90 -18.87 9.66 -2.10
C ASP A 90 -17.37 9.35 -2.09
N PRO A 91 -16.94 8.19 -2.63
CA PRO A 91 -15.52 7.84 -2.76
C PRO A 91 -14.68 8.92 -3.43
N ARG A 92 -15.24 9.71 -4.36
CA ARG A 92 -14.53 10.81 -5.04
C ARG A 92 -14.08 11.92 -4.07
N GLN A 93 -14.70 12.05 -2.91
CA GLN A 93 -14.25 12.97 -1.86
C GLN A 93 -12.88 12.57 -1.32
N LEU A 94 -12.52 11.28 -1.34
CA LEU A 94 -11.21 10.80 -0.90
C LEU A 94 -10.08 11.38 -1.78
N THR A 95 -10.30 11.51 -3.08
CA THR A 95 -9.34 12.17 -3.99
C THR A 95 -9.06 13.60 -3.56
N ARG A 96 -10.10 14.33 -3.12
CA ARG A 96 -9.96 15.72 -2.63
C ARG A 96 -9.19 15.79 -1.31
N LEU A 97 -9.25 14.74 -0.50
CA LEU A 97 -8.44 14.60 0.72
C LEU A 97 -6.97 14.22 0.41
N GLY A 98 -6.64 13.91 -0.85
CA GLY A 98 -5.29 13.52 -1.28
C GLY A 98 -5.06 12.00 -1.28
N VAL A 99 -6.13 11.20 -1.30
CA VAL A 99 -6.03 9.75 -1.49
C VAL A 99 -5.86 9.43 -2.97
N VAL A 100 -4.89 8.59 -3.30
CA VAL A 100 -4.74 8.03 -4.65
C VAL A 100 -5.71 6.85 -4.80
N LEU A 101 -6.97 7.14 -5.15
CA LEU A 101 -8.05 6.15 -5.22
C LEU A 101 -7.69 4.91 -6.05
N LYS A 102 -6.99 5.05 -7.18
CA LYS A 102 -6.58 3.90 -8.03
C LYS A 102 -5.77 2.85 -7.24
N ARG A 103 -5.00 3.29 -6.24
CA ARG A 103 -4.18 2.41 -5.39
C ARG A 103 -4.91 1.99 -4.11
N ALA A 104 -5.77 2.86 -3.56
CA ALA A 104 -6.42 2.64 -2.27
C ALA A 104 -7.75 1.90 -2.36
N ALA A 105 -8.55 2.15 -3.40
CA ALA A 105 -9.89 1.58 -3.58
C ALA A 105 -9.96 0.05 -3.41
N PRO A 106 -8.98 -0.73 -3.90
CA PRO A 106 -9.06 -2.19 -3.77
C PRO A 106 -8.92 -2.72 -2.32
N TYR A 107 -8.50 -1.86 -1.38
CA TYR A 107 -8.23 -2.18 0.02
C TYR A 107 -9.27 -1.59 0.99
N LEU A 108 -10.27 -0.86 0.50
CA LEU A 108 -11.15 -0.03 1.32
C LEU A 108 -12.62 -0.42 1.21
N LEU A 109 -13.31 -0.32 2.35
CA LEU A 109 -14.75 -0.17 2.41
C LEU A 109 -15.11 1.29 2.70
N LEU A 110 -16.27 1.70 2.21
CA LEU A 110 -16.95 2.91 2.62
C LEU A 110 -18.39 2.56 2.96
N HIS A 111 -18.78 2.74 4.23
CA HIS A 111 -20.11 2.38 4.74
C HIS A 111 -20.47 0.91 4.48
N GLY A 112 -19.51 0.01 4.69
CA GLY A 112 -19.67 -1.42 4.46
C GLY A 112 -19.68 -1.84 2.99
N ARG A 113 -19.49 -0.91 2.03
CA ARG A 113 -19.46 -1.22 0.60
C ARG A 113 -18.03 -1.14 0.05
N PRO A 114 -17.57 -2.13 -0.73
CA PRO A 114 -16.26 -2.05 -1.36
C PRO A 114 -16.22 -0.94 -2.39
N LEU A 115 -15.06 -0.26 -2.49
CA LEU A 115 -14.84 0.78 -3.50
C LEU A 115 -14.55 0.23 -4.90
N THR A 116 -14.36 -1.08 -5.02
CA THR A 116 -14.18 -1.80 -6.29
C THR A 116 -15.26 -2.89 -6.45
N PRO A 117 -15.73 -3.16 -7.69
CA PRO A 117 -16.78 -4.17 -7.94
C PRO A 117 -16.35 -5.60 -7.56
N ALA A 118 -15.06 -5.89 -7.66
CA ALA A 118 -14.45 -7.08 -7.10
C ALA A 118 -13.53 -6.63 -5.95
N PRO A 119 -13.74 -7.07 -4.69
CA PRO A 119 -12.70 -6.93 -3.68
C PRO A 119 -11.44 -7.62 -4.21
N LEU A 120 -10.26 -7.10 -3.91
CA LEU A 120 -9.03 -7.78 -4.32
C LEU A 120 -9.12 -9.22 -3.82
N ARG A 121 -9.10 -10.16 -4.77
CA ARG A 121 -8.60 -11.49 -4.49
C ARG A 121 -7.09 -11.32 -4.37
N ILE A 122 -6.63 -10.76 -3.25
CA ILE A 122 -5.22 -10.74 -2.88
C ILE A 122 -4.89 -12.21 -2.70
N LYS A 123 -4.47 -12.85 -3.79
CA LYS A 123 -3.74 -14.10 -3.64
C LYS A 123 -2.54 -13.70 -2.78
N PRO A 124 -2.25 -14.42 -1.68
CA PRO A 124 -0.93 -14.29 -1.10
C PRO A 124 0.02 -14.44 -2.27
N VAL A 125 0.84 -13.42 -2.52
CA VAL A 125 1.98 -13.60 -3.39
C VAL A 125 2.82 -14.63 -2.66
N GLN A 126 2.55 -15.92 -2.91
CA GLN A 126 3.65 -16.81 -3.14
C GLN A 126 4.48 -16.11 -4.21
N LEU A 127 5.72 -15.86 -3.83
CA LEU A 127 6.79 -15.14 -4.50
C LEU A 127 6.95 -15.40 -6.02
N ASP A 128 5.93 -15.20 -6.86
CA ASP A 128 6.07 -15.28 -8.32
C ASP A 128 6.71 -14.01 -8.91
N LEU A 129 7.05 -13.04 -8.05
CA LEU A 129 8.05 -12.00 -8.37
C LEU A 129 9.48 -12.56 -8.45
N TRP A 130 9.70 -13.82 -8.03
CA TRP A 130 11.01 -14.46 -7.89
C TRP A 130 11.20 -15.74 -8.72
N SER A 131 10.39 -15.97 -9.75
CA SER A 131 10.75 -16.98 -10.75
C SER A 131 12.00 -16.50 -11.52
N PRO A 132 13.14 -17.22 -11.47
CA PRO A 132 14.30 -16.87 -12.27
C PRO A 132 14.03 -17.36 -13.70
N GLN A 133 13.16 -16.66 -14.45
CA GLN A 133 13.04 -16.65 -15.91
C GLN A 133 11.72 -16.01 -16.35
N SER A 134 11.78 -14.78 -16.86
CA SER A 134 10.86 -14.37 -17.92
C SER A 134 11.63 -13.45 -18.87
N ASP A 135 12.28 -14.08 -19.85
CA ASP A 135 12.90 -13.41 -20.99
C ASP A 135 11.85 -12.57 -21.72
N PHE A 136 11.90 -11.25 -21.54
CA PHE A 136 11.27 -10.29 -22.44
C PHE A 136 12.20 -10.03 -23.64
N THR A 137 12.53 -11.09 -24.39
CA THR A 137 13.09 -10.97 -25.74
C THR A 137 12.36 -11.92 -26.68
N ARG A 138 11.17 -11.50 -27.13
CA ARG A 138 10.70 -11.84 -28.46
C ARG A 138 10.48 -10.55 -29.24
N LYS A 139 11.45 -10.26 -30.11
CA LYS A 139 11.29 -9.40 -31.27
C LYS A 139 10.45 -10.20 -32.29
N PRO A 140 9.40 -9.64 -32.90
CA PRO A 140 8.72 -10.35 -33.98
C PRO A 140 9.53 -10.25 -35.27
N ASP A 141 9.60 -11.37 -35.98
CA ASP A 141 10.04 -11.50 -37.37
C ASP A 141 9.08 -10.80 -38.34
#